data_AF-A0A6L8C4I2-F1
#
_entry.id   AF-A0A6L8C4I2-F1
#
_cell.length_a   1.000
_cell.length_b   1.000
_cell.length_c   1.000
_cell.angle_alpha   90.00
_cell.angle_beta   90.00
_cell.angle_gamma   90.00
#
_symmetry.space_group_name_H-M   'P 1'
#
loop_
_entity.id
_entity.type
_entity.pdbx_description
1 polymer ?
#
loop_
_entity_poly.entity_id
_entity_poly.type
_entity_poly.pdbx_seq_one_letter_code
_entity_poly.pdbx_strand_id
1 'polypeptide(L)'
;MLEFDVGSAKNGIPELPGFFLRPGNIPIYGDENKQNDVLSLSNALYSITNWKLNSQERQKLELIYQSQPANTRLDSFGIFPSRSRGIRLAVMGFNSPEQVKDYLQSTDWHGDGSKVQKTIKSLQDRTQIARYGINVDVRKDGLGQELGLTTMVKQRYTNDKRYWLDDTDLWDSFLDALKQEKCVLKDKLLALKGWMSKPEMNFSKSGCFVILRGIHHIKLVISEGHVSKVKAYVFMVLIAI
;
A
#
# COMPACT_ATOMS: atom_id res chain seq x y z
N MET A 1 -7.78 2.74 -13.32
CA MET A 1 -7.31 4.12 -13.07
C MET A 1 -5.78 4.14 -13.18
N LEU A 2 -5.20 5.12 -13.87
CA LEU A 2 -3.75 5.34 -13.93
C LEU A 2 -3.38 6.44 -12.91
N GLU A 3 -2.45 6.14 -12.00
CA GLU A 3 -1.96 7.07 -10.98
C GLU A 3 -0.45 7.31 -11.18
N PHE A 4 0.00 8.56 -10.98
CA PHE A 4 1.40 8.95 -11.12
C PHE A 4 1.98 9.35 -9.75
N ASP A 5 3.09 8.73 -9.35
CA ASP A 5 3.91 9.15 -8.19
C ASP A 5 5.03 10.04 -8.72
N VAL A 6 4.76 11.34 -8.74
CA VAL A 6 5.75 12.35 -9.11
C VAL A 6 6.71 12.50 -7.92
N GLY A 7 7.82 11.77 -7.97
CA GLY A 7 8.92 11.96 -7.04
C GLY A 7 9.50 13.37 -7.14
N SER A 8 10.16 13.83 -6.07
CA SER A 8 10.99 15.02 -6.16
C SER A 8 12.12 14.79 -7.16
N ALA A 9 12.17 15.60 -8.22
CA ALA A 9 13.26 15.57 -9.19
C ALA A 9 14.59 15.73 -8.45
N LYS A 10 15.45 14.71 -8.48
CA LYS A 10 16.80 14.85 -7.94
C LYS A 10 17.56 15.81 -8.85
N ASN A 11 17.98 16.94 -8.28
CA ASN A 11 18.85 17.92 -8.95
C ASN A 11 18.26 18.48 -10.26
N GLY A 12 16.93 18.55 -10.39
CA GLY A 12 16.28 19.09 -11.59
C GLY A 12 16.38 18.21 -12.84
N ILE A 13 16.91 16.99 -12.74
CA ILE A 13 16.91 16.03 -13.84
C ILE A 13 15.50 15.43 -13.95
N PRO A 14 14.87 15.49 -15.14
CA PRO A 14 13.59 14.83 -15.36
C PRO A 14 13.75 13.31 -15.21
N GLU A 15 13.32 12.76 -14.08
CA GLU A 15 13.19 11.33 -13.91
C GLU A 15 11.75 10.92 -14.22
N LEU A 16 11.56 9.78 -14.88
CA LEU A 16 10.22 9.25 -15.14
C LEU A 16 9.49 9.02 -13.80
N PRO A 17 8.22 9.46 -13.66
CA PRO A 17 7.45 9.28 -12.44
C PRO A 17 7.17 7.79 -12.20
N GLY A 18 6.74 7.46 -10.98
CA GLY A 18 6.13 6.14 -10.76
C GLY A 18 4.79 6.05 -11.50
N PHE A 19 4.50 4.91 -12.11
CA PHE A 19 3.24 4.66 -12.81
C PHE A 19 2.50 3.53 -12.12
N PHE A 20 1.20 3.70 -11.87
CA PHE A 20 0.39 2.68 -11.22
C PHE A 20 -0.91 2.41 -11.95
N LEU A 21 -1.22 1.13 -12.13
CA LEU A 21 -2.53 0.67 -12.52
C LEU A 21 -3.28 0.19 -11.28
N ARG A 22 -4.44 0.80 -11.04
CA ARG A 22 -5.42 0.30 -10.08
C ARG A 22 -6.62 -0.29 -10.84
N PRO A 23 -7.04 -1.52 -10.52
CA PRO A 23 -8.32 -2.03 -10.98
C PRO A 23 -9.41 -1.04 -10.53
N GLY A 24 -10.35 -0.75 -11.43
CA GLY A 24 -11.48 0.12 -11.13
C GLY A 24 -12.50 -0.61 -10.27
N ASN A 25 -13.72 -0.77 -10.79
CA ASN A 25 -14.82 -1.39 -10.04
C ASN A 25 -14.73 -2.91 -9.95
N ILE A 26 -13.86 -3.56 -10.73
CA ILE A 26 -13.71 -5.01 -10.78
C ILE A 26 -12.40 -5.38 -10.09
N PRO A 27 -12.44 -5.97 -8.89
CA PRO A 27 -11.27 -6.52 -8.23
C PRO A 27 -10.59 -7.61 -9.07
N ILE A 28 -9.26 -7.69 -8.98
CA ILE A 28 -8.48 -8.77 -9.58
C ILE A 28 -8.20 -9.81 -8.51
N TYR A 29 -8.86 -10.96 -8.60
CA TYR A 29 -8.67 -12.10 -7.71
C TYR A 29 -7.68 -13.09 -8.31
N GLY A 30 -6.98 -13.86 -7.48
CA GLY A 30 -6.18 -14.99 -7.97
C GLY A 30 -7.10 -16.04 -8.57
N ASP A 31 -7.00 -16.27 -9.87
CA ASP A 31 -7.78 -17.24 -10.62
C ASP A 31 -6.85 -17.98 -11.57
N GLU A 32 -6.71 -19.30 -11.38
CA GLU A 32 -5.81 -20.15 -12.17
C GLU A 32 -6.06 -20.05 -13.68
N ASN A 33 -7.27 -19.69 -14.11
CA ASN A 33 -7.63 -19.55 -15.52
C ASN A 33 -7.28 -18.17 -16.11
N LYS A 34 -6.81 -17.22 -15.28
CA LYS A 34 -6.57 -15.81 -15.67
C LYS A 34 -5.15 -15.35 -15.36
N GLN A 35 -4.19 -16.28 -15.34
CA GLN A 35 -2.77 -15.96 -15.12
C GLN A 35 -2.23 -14.94 -16.13
N ASN A 36 -2.78 -14.89 -17.33
CA ASN A 36 -2.38 -13.90 -18.35
C ASN A 36 -2.74 -12.46 -17.97
N ASP A 37 -3.65 -12.22 -17.02
CA ASP A 37 -4.06 -10.86 -16.63
C ASP A 37 -2.91 -10.12 -15.93
N VAL A 38 -2.25 -10.78 -14.95
CA VAL A 38 -1.11 -10.19 -14.23
C VAL A 38 0.04 -9.88 -15.20
N LEU A 39 0.30 -10.77 -16.16
CA LEU A 39 1.34 -10.58 -17.16
C LEU A 39 1.01 -9.48 -18.14
N SER A 40 -0.23 -9.41 -18.62
CA SER A 40 -0.67 -8.38 -19.58
C SER A 40 -0.54 -6.99 -18.97
N LEU A 41 -0.99 -6.81 -17.72
CA LEU A 41 -0.85 -5.55 -16.99
C LEU A 41 0.61 -5.18 -16.73
N SER A 42 1.44 -6.17 -16.36
CA SER A 42 2.86 -5.95 -16.10
C SER A 42 3.62 -5.58 -17.36
N ASN A 43 3.34 -6.22 -18.50
CA ASN A 43 3.91 -5.86 -19.80
C ASN A 43 3.49 -4.45 -20.23
N ALA A 44 2.22 -4.08 -20.01
CA ALA A 44 1.73 -2.73 -20.32
C ALA A 44 2.42 -1.65 -19.49
N LEU A 45 2.73 -1.91 -18.22
CA LEU A 45 3.53 -0.99 -17.40
C LEU A 45 4.98 -0.92 -17.90
N TYR A 46 5.62 -2.07 -18.12
CA TYR A 46 7.02 -2.12 -18.54
C TYR A 46 7.25 -1.45 -19.90
N SER A 47 6.29 -1.51 -20.83
CA SER A 47 6.40 -0.87 -22.13
C SER A 47 6.53 0.66 -22.04
N ILE A 48 5.93 1.31 -21.03
CA ILE A 48 6.06 2.75 -20.78
C ILE A 48 7.54 3.17 -20.57
N THR A 49 8.37 2.24 -20.11
CA THR A 49 9.78 2.48 -19.74
C THR A 49 10.77 1.74 -20.63
N ASN A 50 10.29 1.11 -21.72
CA ASN A 50 11.06 0.20 -22.56
C ASN A 50 11.72 -0.97 -21.81
N TRP A 51 11.21 -1.33 -20.64
CA TRP A 51 11.66 -2.52 -19.91
C TRP A 51 11.03 -3.78 -20.50
N LYS A 52 11.69 -4.92 -20.28
CA LYS A 52 11.18 -6.24 -20.65
C LYS A 52 11.21 -7.15 -19.43
N LEU A 53 10.13 -7.91 -19.23
CA LEU A 53 10.05 -8.95 -18.22
C LEU A 53 10.91 -10.15 -18.64
N ASN A 54 11.83 -10.57 -17.77
CA ASN A 54 12.54 -11.82 -17.92
C ASN A 54 11.67 -13.02 -17.46
N SER A 55 12.15 -14.26 -17.68
CA SER A 55 11.43 -15.48 -17.30
C SER A 55 11.19 -15.58 -15.79
N GLN A 56 12.17 -15.18 -14.98
CA GLN A 56 12.07 -15.21 -13.52
C GLN A 56 11.02 -14.24 -12.98
N GLU A 57 10.96 -13.02 -13.52
CA GLU A 57 9.95 -12.01 -13.19
C GLU A 57 8.55 -12.52 -13.56
N ARG A 58 8.38 -13.14 -14.72
CA ARG A 58 7.10 -13.73 -15.15
C ARG A 58 6.64 -14.82 -14.17
N GLN A 59 7.51 -15.77 -13.87
CA GLN A 59 7.21 -16.85 -12.93
C GLN A 59 6.83 -16.31 -11.54
N LYS A 60 7.56 -15.29 -11.04
CA LYS A 60 7.25 -14.71 -9.73
C LYS A 60 5.94 -13.91 -9.74
N LEU A 61 5.63 -13.18 -10.82
CA LEU A 61 4.34 -12.49 -10.98
C LEU A 61 3.17 -13.48 -10.96
N GLU A 62 3.28 -14.57 -11.71
CA GLU A 62 2.27 -15.65 -11.75
C GLU A 62 2.11 -16.32 -10.39
N LEU A 63 3.22 -16.67 -9.73
CA LEU A 63 3.21 -17.28 -8.41
C LEU A 63 2.52 -16.38 -7.38
N ILE A 64 2.83 -15.09 -7.37
CA ILE A 64 2.21 -14.09 -6.50
C ILE A 64 0.71 -13.99 -6.74
N TYR A 65 0.31 -14.00 -8.01
CA TYR A 65 -1.08 -13.92 -8.44
C TYR A 65 -1.88 -15.16 -8.01
N GLN A 66 -1.34 -16.36 -8.23
CA GLN A 66 -1.97 -17.64 -7.86
C GLN A 66 -2.00 -17.88 -6.36
N SER A 67 -0.99 -17.38 -5.63
CA SER A 67 -0.87 -17.58 -4.18
C SER A 67 -1.85 -16.72 -3.36
N GLN A 68 -2.66 -15.88 -4.00
CA GLN A 68 -3.62 -15.01 -3.32
C GLN A 68 -4.60 -15.82 -2.46
N PRO A 69 -4.65 -15.59 -1.13
CA PRO A 69 -5.64 -16.24 -0.28
C PRO A 69 -7.07 -15.83 -0.66
N ALA A 70 -8.04 -16.67 -0.31
CA ALA A 70 -9.46 -16.34 -0.49
C ALA A 70 -9.80 -14.97 0.12
N ASN A 71 -10.60 -14.19 -0.60
CA ASN A 71 -11.02 -12.82 -0.27
C ASN A 71 -9.90 -11.75 -0.28
N THR A 72 -8.70 -12.08 -0.75
CA THR A 72 -7.68 -11.10 -1.09
C THR A 72 -7.77 -10.71 -2.56
N ARG A 73 -7.21 -9.57 -2.92
CA ARG A 73 -7.20 -9.06 -4.30
C ARG A 73 -5.96 -8.26 -4.61
N LEU A 74 -5.56 -8.23 -5.87
CA LEU A 74 -4.61 -7.26 -6.37
C LEU A 74 -5.29 -5.91 -6.56
N ASP A 75 -4.85 -4.92 -5.78
CA ASP A 75 -5.45 -3.58 -5.69
C ASP A 75 -4.58 -2.53 -6.40
N SER A 76 -3.30 -2.82 -6.62
CA SER A 76 -2.45 -1.98 -7.48
C SER A 76 -1.24 -2.72 -8.04
N PHE A 77 -0.82 -2.28 -9.22
CA PHE A 77 0.41 -2.63 -9.91
C PHE A 77 1.16 -1.34 -10.17
N GLY A 78 2.47 -1.29 -9.98
CA GLY A 78 3.19 -0.08 -10.36
C GLY A 78 4.68 -0.24 -10.55
N ILE A 79 5.27 0.65 -11.32
CA ILE A 79 6.72 0.72 -11.56
C ILE A 79 7.25 2.06 -11.07
N PHE A 80 8.52 2.08 -10.66
CA PHE A 80 9.19 3.29 -10.14
C PHE A 80 10.52 3.53 -10.86
N PRO A 81 10.51 4.04 -12.09
CA PRO A 81 11.71 4.11 -12.92
C PRO A 81 12.80 5.00 -12.32
N SER A 82 12.41 6.06 -11.63
CA SER A 82 13.27 6.94 -10.83
C SER A 82 13.92 6.28 -9.61
N ARG A 83 13.41 5.15 -9.13
CA ARG A 83 13.84 4.52 -7.87
C ARG A 83 14.57 3.20 -8.11
N SER A 84 13.95 2.29 -8.84
CA SER A 84 14.48 0.94 -9.05
C SER A 84 13.73 0.22 -10.17
N ARG A 85 14.45 -0.60 -10.95
CA ARG A 85 13.83 -1.50 -11.93
C ARG A 85 13.08 -2.64 -11.24
N GLY A 86 11.76 -2.62 -11.37
CA GLY A 86 10.88 -3.67 -10.87
C GLY A 86 9.41 -3.25 -10.92
N ILE A 87 8.53 -4.21 -10.70
CA ILE A 87 7.09 -3.99 -10.53
C ILE A 87 6.68 -4.25 -9.09
N ARG A 88 5.95 -3.31 -8.50
CA ARG A 88 5.32 -3.45 -7.21
C ARG A 88 3.90 -3.96 -7.39
N LEU A 89 3.56 -5.00 -6.66
CA LEU A 89 2.21 -5.52 -6.53
C LEU A 89 1.69 -5.20 -5.14
N ALA A 90 0.45 -4.74 -5.03
CA ALA A 90 -0.25 -4.60 -3.75
C ALA A 90 -1.42 -5.56 -3.69
N VAL A 91 -1.31 -6.57 -2.82
CA VAL A 91 -2.36 -7.56 -2.55
C VAL A 91 -3.04 -7.13 -1.25
N MET A 92 -4.34 -6.90 -1.28
CA MET A 92 -5.10 -6.31 -0.19
C MET A 92 -6.16 -7.28 0.31
N GLY A 93 -6.58 -7.10 1.57
CA GLY A 93 -7.72 -7.82 2.14
C GLY A 93 -7.36 -8.93 3.12
N PHE A 94 -6.08 -9.05 3.48
CA PHE A 94 -5.64 -10.02 4.48
C PHE A 94 -6.31 -9.75 5.83
N ASN A 95 -6.84 -10.79 6.47
CA ASN A 95 -7.64 -10.68 7.70
C ASN A 95 -6.91 -11.09 8.98
N SER A 96 -5.75 -11.78 8.87
CA SER A 96 -4.98 -12.23 10.02
C SER A 96 -3.46 -12.23 9.76
N PRO A 97 -2.63 -12.14 10.82
CA PRO A 97 -1.20 -12.33 10.72
C PRO A 97 -0.80 -13.70 10.15
N GLU A 98 -1.55 -14.75 10.46
CA GLU A 98 -1.35 -16.12 9.96
C GLU A 98 -1.48 -16.15 8.43
N GLN A 99 -2.54 -15.54 7.90
CA GLN A 99 -2.77 -15.49 6.46
C GLN A 99 -1.64 -14.75 5.73
N VAL A 100 -1.10 -13.68 6.34
CA VAL A 100 0.08 -12.99 5.81
C VAL A 100 1.30 -13.89 5.79
N LYS A 101 1.58 -14.61 6.88
CA LYS A 101 2.69 -15.56 6.94
C LYS A 101 2.59 -16.62 5.85
N ASP A 102 1.45 -17.29 5.77
CA ASP A 102 1.24 -18.40 4.84
C ASP A 102 1.38 -17.92 3.38
N TYR A 103 0.92 -16.71 3.09
CA TYR A 103 1.10 -16.06 1.79
C TYR A 103 2.57 -15.74 1.46
N LEU A 104 3.34 -15.23 2.41
CA LEU A 104 4.76 -14.96 2.18
C LEU A 104 5.54 -16.26 1.95
N GLN A 105 5.15 -17.35 2.62
CA GLN A 105 5.74 -18.67 2.41
C GLN A 105 5.38 -19.24 1.03
N SER A 106 4.11 -19.16 0.61
CA SER A 106 3.67 -19.68 -0.70
C SER A 106 4.25 -18.91 -1.89
N THR A 107 4.56 -17.62 -1.71
CA THR A 107 5.21 -16.79 -2.74
C THR A 107 6.73 -16.95 -2.81
N ASP A 108 7.31 -17.79 -1.94
CA ASP A 108 8.76 -17.96 -1.81
C ASP A 108 9.44 -16.59 -1.59
N TRP A 109 8.86 -15.79 -0.68
CA TRP A 109 9.51 -14.57 -0.19
C TRP A 109 10.64 -14.96 0.74
N HIS A 110 11.85 -14.48 0.44
CA HIS A 110 13.08 -14.92 1.11
C HIS A 110 13.23 -14.44 2.56
N GLY A 111 12.34 -13.58 3.05
CA GLY A 111 12.32 -13.17 4.44
C GLY A 111 11.64 -14.18 5.35
N ASP A 112 11.77 -14.00 6.66
CA ASP A 112 11.14 -14.87 7.64
C ASP A 112 9.68 -14.44 7.88
N GLY A 113 8.75 -15.13 7.21
CA GLY A 113 7.31 -14.90 7.38
C GLY A 113 6.83 -15.04 8.83
N SER A 114 7.49 -15.84 9.66
CA SER A 114 7.14 -16.00 11.07
C SER A 114 7.56 -14.79 11.91
N LYS A 115 8.68 -14.14 11.58
CA LYS A 115 9.03 -12.84 12.18
C LYS A 115 8.05 -11.74 11.75
N VAL A 116 7.66 -11.71 10.48
CA VAL A 116 6.61 -10.78 10.01
C VAL A 116 5.31 -10.98 10.79
N GLN A 117 4.84 -12.22 10.94
CA GLN A 117 3.67 -12.54 11.74
C GLN A 117 3.75 -12.00 13.16
N LYS A 118 4.88 -12.22 13.85
CA LYS A 118 5.11 -11.72 15.22
C LYS A 118 5.05 -10.19 15.29
N THR A 119 5.66 -9.51 14.32
CA THR A 119 5.62 -8.05 14.21
C THR A 119 4.19 -7.55 14.01
N ILE A 120 3.41 -8.20 13.15
CA ILE A 120 2.00 -7.86 12.93
C ILE A 120 1.18 -8.08 14.20
N LYS A 121 1.33 -9.23 14.87
CA LYS A 121 0.64 -9.54 16.14
C LYS A 121 0.93 -8.48 17.20
N SER A 122 2.20 -8.15 17.40
CA SER A 122 2.59 -7.12 18.37
C SER A 122 1.94 -5.76 18.09
N LEU A 123 1.75 -5.39 16.82
CA LEU A 123 1.02 -4.18 16.46
C LEU A 123 -0.48 -4.34 16.66
N GLN A 124 -1.06 -5.47 16.26
CA GLN A 124 -2.49 -5.77 16.41
C GLN A 124 -2.92 -5.76 17.88
N ASP A 125 -2.10 -6.26 18.80
CA ASP A 125 -2.38 -6.27 20.25
C ASP A 125 -2.54 -4.86 20.84
N ARG A 126 -2.05 -3.83 20.13
CA ARG A 126 -2.03 -2.43 20.57
C ARG A 126 -2.88 -1.50 19.71
N THR A 127 -3.48 -2.01 18.64
CA THR A 127 -4.15 -1.20 17.61
C THR A 127 -5.39 -1.88 17.05
N GLN A 128 -6.28 -1.11 16.43
CA GLN A 128 -7.51 -1.64 15.84
C GLN A 128 -7.35 -1.94 14.34
N ILE A 129 -6.29 -2.67 13.95
CA ILE A 129 -6.10 -3.02 12.54
C ILE A 129 -7.14 -4.06 12.13
N ALA A 130 -7.98 -3.71 11.16
CA ALA A 130 -9.03 -4.58 10.63
C ALA A 130 -8.52 -5.46 9.47
N ARG A 131 -7.64 -4.91 8.63
CA ARG A 131 -7.11 -5.57 7.43
C ARG A 131 -5.68 -5.17 7.14
N TYR A 132 -4.99 -6.05 6.42
CA TYR A 132 -3.64 -5.84 5.93
C TYR A 132 -3.58 -5.85 4.40
N GLY A 133 -2.56 -5.17 3.91
CA GLY A 133 -2.16 -5.16 2.52
C GLY A 133 -0.68 -5.48 2.40
N ILE A 134 -0.34 -6.37 1.48
CA ILE A 134 1.02 -6.80 1.22
C ILE A 134 1.48 -6.18 -0.08
N ASN A 135 2.57 -5.42 0.01
CA ASN A 135 3.21 -4.80 -1.14
C ASN A 135 4.57 -5.43 -1.33
N VAL A 136 4.74 -6.14 -2.44
CA VAL A 136 5.99 -6.80 -2.81
C VAL A 136 6.52 -6.24 -4.11
N ASP A 137 7.84 -6.12 -4.21
CA ASP A 137 8.52 -5.73 -5.45
C ASP A 137 9.01 -7.00 -6.14
N VAL A 138 8.64 -7.21 -7.40
CA VAL A 138 9.25 -8.19 -8.29
C VAL A 138 10.34 -7.48 -9.09
N ARG A 139 11.57 -7.96 -8.95
CA ARG A 139 12.78 -7.43 -9.58
C ARG A 139 13.41 -8.50 -10.46
N LYS A 140 14.45 -8.10 -11.21
CA LYS A 140 15.17 -9.00 -12.15
C LYS A 140 15.71 -10.27 -11.49
N ASP A 141 16.01 -10.19 -10.19
CA ASP A 141 16.63 -11.19 -9.33
C ASP A 141 15.63 -11.90 -8.41
N GLY A 142 14.33 -11.60 -8.54
CA GLY A 142 13.27 -12.21 -7.74
C GLY A 142 12.51 -11.19 -6.88
N LEU A 143 12.02 -11.63 -5.73
CA LEU A 143 11.28 -10.76 -4.81
C LEU A 143 12.23 -9.86 -4.03
N GLY A 144 11.89 -8.57 -3.93
CA GLY A 144 12.62 -7.58 -3.16
C GLY A 144 12.62 -7.87 -1.65
N GLN A 145 13.68 -7.42 -0.96
CA GLN A 145 13.91 -7.72 0.46
C GLN A 145 13.00 -7.01 1.43
N GLU A 146 12.46 -5.88 1.01
CA GLU A 146 11.52 -5.13 1.82
C GLU A 146 10.10 -5.58 1.53
N LEU A 147 9.35 -5.83 2.60
CA LEU A 147 7.92 -6.03 2.56
C LEU A 147 7.21 -4.73 2.94
N GLY A 148 6.35 -4.22 2.07
CA GLY A 148 5.47 -3.12 2.44
C GLY A 148 4.16 -3.63 3.02
N LEU A 149 3.94 -3.47 4.31
CA LEU A 149 2.70 -3.80 4.99
C LEU A 149 1.80 -2.55 5.09
N THR A 150 0.74 -2.50 4.29
CA THR A 150 -0.31 -1.50 4.43
C THR A 150 -1.26 -1.93 5.54
N THR A 151 -1.47 -1.08 6.54
CA THR A 151 -2.40 -1.32 7.65
C THR A 151 -3.69 -0.53 7.44
N MET A 152 -4.85 -1.14 7.69
CA MET A 152 -6.14 -0.48 7.59
C MET A 152 -6.93 -0.64 8.89
N VAL A 153 -7.26 0.48 9.52
CA VAL A 153 -8.06 0.54 10.77
C VAL A 153 -9.58 0.38 10.54
N LYS A 154 -10.02 0.38 9.28
CA LYS A 154 -11.42 0.16 8.87
C LYS A 154 -11.46 -0.63 7.58
N GLN A 155 -12.44 -1.51 7.41
CA GLN A 155 -12.65 -2.23 6.15
C GLN A 155 -13.08 -1.24 5.07
N ARG A 156 -12.26 -1.08 4.04
CA ARG A 156 -12.41 -0.04 3.00
C ARG A 156 -13.17 -0.48 1.76
N TYR A 157 -13.62 -1.73 1.75
CA TYR A 157 -13.78 -2.49 0.52
C TYR A 157 -15.17 -3.13 0.35
N THR A 158 -16.16 -2.58 1.04
CA THR A 158 -17.58 -2.83 0.77
C THR A 158 -18.09 -1.80 -0.24
N ASN A 159 -18.84 -2.24 -1.24
CA ASN A 159 -19.15 -1.50 -2.48
C ASN A 159 -19.85 -0.13 -2.34
N ASP A 160 -20.31 0.29 -1.15
CA ASP A 160 -21.46 1.21 -1.11
C ASP A 160 -21.24 2.63 -0.56
N LYS A 161 -20.10 3.06 0.01
CA LYS A 161 -19.95 4.47 0.46
C LYS A 161 -18.51 5.01 0.39
N ARG A 162 -18.37 6.33 0.34
CA ARG A 162 -17.09 7.07 0.46
C ARG A 162 -16.60 7.08 1.92
N TYR A 163 -16.35 5.90 2.50
CA TYR A 163 -16.14 5.69 3.95
C TYR A 163 -14.88 6.33 4.56
N TRP A 164 -14.02 6.99 3.77
CA TRP A 164 -12.77 7.58 4.26
C TRP A 164 -12.94 9.01 4.83
N LEU A 165 -14.14 9.59 4.74
CA LEU A 165 -14.40 10.94 5.25
C LEU A 165 -15.05 10.94 6.65
N ASP A 166 -15.56 9.80 7.11
CA ASP A 166 -16.50 9.78 8.24
C ASP A 166 -15.81 9.62 9.61
N ASP A 167 -14.64 8.98 9.69
CA ASP A 167 -14.01 8.62 10.97
C ASP A 167 -12.49 8.88 10.99
N THR A 168 -12.09 10.13 11.22
CA THR A 168 -10.68 10.55 11.30
C THR A 168 -9.96 10.02 12.55
N ASP A 169 -10.70 9.72 13.61
CA ASP A 169 -10.15 9.45 14.95
C ASP A 169 -9.65 7.99 15.09
N LEU A 170 -9.94 7.13 14.12
CA LEU A 170 -9.55 5.71 14.14
C LEU A 170 -8.03 5.49 14.12
N TRP A 171 -7.27 6.50 13.71
CA TRP A 171 -5.81 6.43 13.68
C TRP A 171 -5.15 6.75 15.02
N ASP A 172 -5.85 7.32 16.00
CA ASP A 172 -5.20 7.79 17.23
C ASP A 172 -4.54 6.66 18.01
N SER A 173 -5.26 5.54 18.22
CA SER A 173 -4.71 4.34 18.87
C SER A 173 -3.51 3.77 18.11
N PHE A 174 -3.57 3.80 16.77
CA PHE A 174 -2.49 3.34 15.92
C PHE A 174 -1.26 4.24 16.02
N LEU A 175 -1.44 5.56 15.96
CA LEU A 175 -0.37 6.54 16.11
C LEU A 175 0.27 6.49 17.50
N ASP A 176 -0.51 6.18 18.54
CA ASP A 176 0.01 5.97 19.88
C ASP A 176 0.83 4.69 20.00
N ALA A 177 0.40 3.58 19.39
CA ALA A 177 1.19 2.36 19.35
C ALA A 177 2.53 2.55 18.61
N LEU A 178 2.53 3.35 17.54
CA LEU A 178 3.76 3.68 16.80
C LEU A 178 4.80 4.43 17.62
N LYS A 179 4.45 5.06 18.75
CA LYS A 179 5.42 5.71 19.65
C LYS A 179 6.46 4.72 20.20
N GLN A 180 6.14 3.43 20.22
CA GLN A 180 7.02 2.39 20.70
C GLN A 180 8.00 1.89 19.61
N GLU A 181 7.79 2.28 18.35
CA GLU A 181 8.65 1.89 17.24
C GLU A 181 9.86 2.83 17.15
N LYS A 182 11.08 2.27 17.21
CA LYS A 182 12.33 3.05 17.24
C LYS A 182 12.56 3.90 15.97
N CYS A 183 11.96 3.53 14.85
CA CYS A 183 12.11 4.22 13.57
C CYS A 183 11.18 5.44 13.41
N VAL A 184 10.39 5.79 14.44
CA VAL A 184 9.39 6.84 14.40
C VAL A 184 9.82 8.05 15.23
N LEU A 185 9.77 9.23 14.63
CA LEU A 185 10.02 10.50 15.31
C LEU A 185 8.74 10.97 16.03
N LYS A 186 8.82 11.22 17.34
CA LYS A 186 7.68 11.66 18.15
C LYS A 186 7.02 12.92 17.60
N ASP A 187 7.80 13.91 17.19
CA ASP A 187 7.27 15.16 16.64
C ASP A 187 6.51 14.95 15.32
N LYS A 188 6.92 13.96 14.51
CA LYS A 188 6.17 13.60 13.30
C LYS A 188 4.82 12.95 13.63
N LEU A 189 4.75 12.14 14.69
CA LEU A 189 3.48 11.59 15.15
C LEU A 189 2.54 12.69 15.67
N LEU A 190 3.08 13.65 16.43
CA LEU A 190 2.29 14.80 16.89
C LEU A 190 1.78 15.64 15.72
N ALA A 191 2.63 15.91 14.72
CA ALA A 191 2.23 16.61 13.51
C ALA A 191 1.17 15.83 12.72
N LEU A 192 1.27 14.50 12.64
CA LEU A 192 0.25 13.66 11.99
C LEU A 192 -1.08 13.67 12.75
N LYS A 193 -1.06 13.67 14.09
CA LYS A 193 -2.27 13.84 14.90
C LYS A 193 -2.93 15.19 14.65
N GLY A 194 -2.14 16.27 14.64
CA GLY A 194 -2.64 17.62 14.33
C GLY A 194 -3.04 17.85 12.88
N TRP A 195 -2.63 16.97 11.95
CA TRP A 195 -3.03 17.04 10.54
C TRP A 195 -4.48 16.62 10.34
N MET A 196 -4.94 15.61 11.09
CA MET A 196 -6.30 15.10 10.98
C MET A 196 -7.27 16.17 11.45
N SER A 197 -8.27 16.48 10.62
CA SER A 197 -9.28 17.48 10.94
C SER A 197 -10.66 16.89 10.80
N LYS A 198 -11.62 17.38 11.59
CA LYS A 198 -13.03 17.23 11.24
C LYS A 198 -13.33 18.03 9.95
N PRO A 199 -14.45 17.79 9.27
CA PRO A 199 -14.86 18.63 8.14
C PRO A 199 -14.95 20.10 8.57
N GLU A 200 -14.12 20.95 7.97
CA GLU A 200 -14.03 22.39 8.26
C GLU A 200 -14.75 23.18 7.15
N MET A 201 -15.82 23.87 7.52
CA MET A 201 -16.57 24.72 6.60
C MET A 201 -15.88 26.08 6.46
N ASN A 202 -15.56 26.46 5.24
CA ASN A 202 -14.89 27.70 4.87
C ASN A 202 -15.78 28.51 3.93
N PHE A 203 -16.13 29.73 4.34
CA PHE A 203 -16.93 30.65 3.54
C PHE A 203 -16.02 31.66 2.85
N SER A 204 -16.23 31.87 1.56
CA SER A 204 -15.48 32.85 0.77
C SER A 204 -16.42 33.58 -0.19
N LYS A 205 -15.89 34.60 -0.87
CA LYS A 205 -16.63 35.31 -1.94
C LYS A 205 -17.07 34.39 -3.08
N SER A 206 -16.39 33.26 -3.27
CA SER A 206 -16.68 32.28 -4.34
C SER A 206 -17.55 31.10 -3.90
N GLY A 207 -18.05 31.10 -2.66
CA GLY A 207 -18.97 30.06 -2.16
C GLY A 207 -18.51 29.40 -0.86
N CYS A 208 -19.20 28.31 -0.53
CA CYS A 208 -18.95 27.48 0.64
C CYS A 208 -18.09 26.28 0.26
N PHE A 209 -17.03 26.05 1.03
CA PHE A 209 -16.14 24.91 0.84
C PHE A 209 -16.05 24.10 2.12
N VAL A 210 -15.95 22.78 1.98
CA VAL A 210 -15.57 21.89 3.08
C VAL A 210 -14.16 21.38 2.83
N ILE A 211 -13.28 21.64 3.80
CA ILE A 211 -11.93 21.09 3.83
C ILE A 211 -11.94 19.91 4.78
N LEU A 212 -11.38 18.79 4.34
CA LEU A 212 -11.16 17.62 5.18
C LEU A 212 -9.75 17.10 5.00
N ARG A 213 -9.02 16.98 6.10
CA ARG A 213 -7.66 16.44 6.15
C ARG A 213 -7.66 15.15 6.96
N GLY A 214 -6.94 14.15 6.47
CA GLY A 214 -6.85 12.89 7.17
C GLY A 214 -5.68 12.03 6.73
N ILE A 215 -5.58 10.86 7.35
CA ILE A 215 -4.64 9.82 6.97
C ILE A 215 -5.36 8.83 6.06
N HIS A 216 -4.92 8.73 4.81
CA HIS A 216 -5.41 7.73 3.89
C HIS A 216 -4.98 6.35 4.36
N HIS A 217 -3.69 6.07 4.56
CA HIS A 217 -3.23 4.82 5.21
C HIS A 217 -1.83 4.96 5.77
N ILE A 218 -1.43 4.02 6.61
CA ILE A 218 -0.05 3.88 7.07
C ILE A 218 0.54 2.61 6.46
N LYS A 219 1.76 2.74 5.93
CA LYS A 219 2.55 1.64 5.39
C LYS A 219 3.78 1.44 6.24
N LEU A 220 3.92 0.25 6.77
CA LEU A 220 5.09 -0.22 7.48
C LEU A 220 6.00 -0.91 6.47
N VAL A 221 7.29 -0.58 6.47
CA VAL A 221 8.29 -1.32 5.71
C VAL A 221 8.92 -2.30 6.69
N ILE A 222 8.81 -3.59 6.38
CA ILE A 222 9.38 -4.66 7.17
C ILE A 222 10.61 -5.18 6.42
N SER A 223 11.75 -5.17 7.10
CA SER A 223 13.01 -5.75 6.63
C SER A 223 13.56 -6.64 7.74
N GLU A 224 14.11 -7.81 7.41
CA GLU A 224 14.67 -8.76 8.38
C GLU A 224 13.71 -9.10 9.56
N GLY A 225 12.40 -9.01 9.31
CA GLY A 225 11.36 -9.29 10.30
C GLY A 225 11.01 -8.16 11.26
N HIS A 226 11.60 -6.96 11.14
CA HIS A 226 11.30 -5.80 11.98
C HIS A 226 10.82 -4.58 11.17
N VAL A 227 10.10 -3.65 11.81
CA VAL A 227 9.65 -2.41 11.17
C VAL A 227 10.85 -1.46 11.00
N SER A 228 11.39 -1.38 9.78
CA SER A 228 12.53 -0.52 9.46
C SER A 228 12.10 0.91 9.12
N LYS A 229 10.86 1.10 8.64
CA LYS A 229 10.34 2.42 8.27
C LYS A 229 8.82 2.47 8.37
N VAL A 230 8.31 3.66 8.68
CA VAL A 230 6.87 3.97 8.65
C VAL A 230 6.62 5.11 7.67
N LYS A 231 5.60 4.95 6.82
CA LYS A 231 5.14 5.97 5.86
C LYS A 231 3.65 6.22 6.07
N ALA A 232 3.29 7.45 6.43
CA ALA A 232 1.91 7.88 6.46
C ALA A 232 1.55 8.53 5.12
N TYR A 233 0.46 8.08 4.52
CA TYR A 233 -0.12 8.67 3.32
C TYR A 233 -1.29 9.53 3.77
N VAL A 234 -1.13 10.85 3.69
CA VAL A 234 -2.14 11.82 4.10
C VAL A 234 -2.92 12.32 2.90
N PHE A 235 -4.13 12.84 3.15
CA PHE A 235 -4.95 13.49 2.14
C PHE A 235 -5.47 14.83 2.65
N MET A 236 -5.84 15.68 1.69
CA MET A 236 -6.67 16.85 1.86
C MET A 236 -7.71 16.83 0.74
N VAL A 237 -8.97 16.96 1.08
CA VAL A 237 -10.08 17.08 0.13
C VAL A 237 -10.72 18.45 0.32
N LEU A 238 -10.93 19.15 -0.79
CA LEU A 238 -11.71 20.37 -0.86
C LEU A 238 -13.00 20.06 -1.65
N ILE A 239 -14.15 20.27 -1.02
CA ILE A 239 -15.47 20.04 -1.63
C ILE A 239 -16.17 21.39 -1.73
N ALA A 240 -16.55 21.81 -2.93
CA ALA A 240 -17.47 22.93 -3.11
C ALA A 240 -18.90 22.44 -2.81
N ILE A 241 -19.63 23.19 -1.99
CA ILE A 241 -21.06 22.96 -1.70
C ILE A 241 -21.89 23.90 -2.56
#